data_AF-A0A7G8IUD4-F1
#
_entry.id   AF-A0A7G8IUD4-F1
#
_cell.length_a   1.000
_cell.length_b   1.000
_cell.length_c   1.000
_cell.angle_alpha   90.00
_cell.angle_beta   90.00
_cell.angle_gamma   90.00
#
_symmetry.space_group_name_H-M   'P 1'
#
loop_
_entity.id
_entity.type
_entity.pdbx_description
1 polymer ?
#
loop_
_entity_poly.entity_id
_entity_poly.type
_entity_poly.pdbx_seq_one_letter_code
_entity_poly.pdbx_strand_id
1 'polypeptide(L)' 'MRQVKISSVQYEMLVALGKRWRMKTEDLIAELIEENYKSKTRR' A
#
# COMPACT_ATOMS: atom_id res chain seq x y z
N MET A 1 -10.55 -6.79 11.06
CA MET A 1 -9.57 -6.43 10.01
C MET A 1 -9.13 -7.71 9.31
N ARG A 2 -9.11 -7.76 7.97
CA ARG A 2 -8.61 -8.94 7.24
C ARG A 2 -7.08 -8.85 7.13
N GLN A 3 -6.38 -9.89 7.54
CA GLN A 3 -4.92 -9.98 7.37
C GLN A 3 -4.61 -10.56 5.99
N VAL A 4 -3.73 -9.89 5.25
CA VAL A 4 -3.23 -10.36 3.95
C VAL A 4 -1.76 -10.69 4.11
N LYS A 5 -1.38 -11.91 3.71
CA LYS A 5 0.02 -12.32 3.67
C LYS A 5 0.59 -11.91 2.32
N ILE A 6 1.69 -11.16 2.34
CA ILE A 6 2.47 -10.79 1.16
C ILE A 6 3.88 -11.38 1.26
N SER A 7 4.53 -11.55 0.12
CA SER A 7 5.91 -12.06 0.11
C SER A 7 6.86 -11.04 0.74
N SER A 8 7.99 -11.52 1.28
CA SER A 8 9.01 -10.65 1.87
C SER A 8 9.55 -9.62 0.86
N VAL A 9 9.78 -10.04 -0.38
CA VAL A 9 10.26 -9.17 -1.47
C VAL A 9 9.28 -8.03 -1.74
N GLN A 10 7.98 -8.32 -1.79
CA GLN A 10 6.95 -7.30 -2.00
C GLN A 10 6.88 -6.33 -0.82
N TYR A 11 7.02 -6.83 0.41
CA TYR A 11 7.04 -5.98 1.59
C TYR A 11 8.25 -5.05 1.61
N GLU A 12 9.46 -5.55 1.30
CA GLU A 12 10.67 -4.72 1.23
C GLU A 12 10.56 -3.63 0.17
N MET A 13 9.95 -3.92 -0.98
CA MET A 13 9.66 -2.92 -2.00
C MET A 13 8.76 -1.80 -1.46
N LEU A 14 7.69 -2.13 -0.72
CA LEU A 14 6.80 -1.16 -0.10
C LEU A 14 7.51 -0.32 0.97
N VAL A 15 8.41 -0.92 1.75
CA VAL A 15 9.24 -0.20 2.72
C VAL A 15 10.18 0.80 2.02
N ALA A 16 10.83 0.39 0.93
CA ALA A 16 11.70 1.27 0.15
C ALA A 16 10.92 2.45 -0.45
N LEU A 17 9.70 2.21 -0.96
CA LEU A 17 8.81 3.25 -1.47
C LEU A 17 8.37 4.21 -0.37
N GLY A 18 7.95 3.69 0.80
CA GLY A 18 7.57 4.50 1.96
C GLY A 18 8.70 5.44 2.40
N LYS A 19 9.93 4.93 2.47
CA LYS A 19 11.12 5.75 2.77
C LYS A 19 11.32 6.88 1.75
N ARG A 20 11.17 6.58 0.45
CA ARG A 20 11.30 7.58 -0.62
C ARG A 20 10.26 8.69 -0.50
N TRP A 21 9.05 8.36 -0.07
CA TRP A 21 7.95 9.32 0.11
C TRP A 21 7.87 9.90 1.52
N ARG A 22 8.83 9.55 2.41
CA ARG A 22 8.84 9.95 3.83
C ARG A 22 7.55 9.62 4.56
N MET A 23 6.96 8.48 4.23
CA MET A 23 5.69 8.00 4.74
C MET A 23 5.89 6.63 5.41
N LYS A 24 5.06 6.32 6.41
CA LYS A 24 5.03 4.98 6.98
C LYS A 24 4.48 3.99 5.95
N THR A 25 4.97 2.76 5.98
CA THR A 25 4.59 1.74 5.00
C THR A 25 3.11 1.40 5.08
N GLU A 26 2.52 1.43 6.27
CA GLU A 26 1.10 1.18 6.49
C GLU A 26 0.23 2.29 5.88
N ASP A 27 0.63 3.55 6.06
CA ASP A 27 -0.07 4.71 5.51
C ASP A 27 0.01 4.71 3.97
N LEU A 28 1.18 4.38 3.42
CA LEU A 28 1.39 4.21 1.98
C LEU A 28 0.47 3.10 1.41
N ILE A 29 0.37 1.97 2.09
CA ILE A 29 -0.49 0.86 1.66
C ILE A 29 -1.97 1.31 1.68
N ALA A 30 -2.38 2.05 2.71
CA ALA A 30 -3.74 2.56 2.81
C ALA A 30 -4.07 3.51 1.63
N GLU A 31 -3.19 4.46 1.32
CA GLU A 31 -3.35 5.37 0.17
C GLU A 31 -3.43 4.60 -1.15
N LEU A 32 -2.51 3.66 -1.40
CA LEU A 32 -2.51 2.86 -2.64
C LEU A 32 -3.78 2.01 -2.81
N ILE A 33 -4.31 1.46 -1.71
CA ILE A 33 -5.58 0.74 -1.73
C ILE A 33 -6.72 1.73 -2.02
N GLU A 34 -6.73 2.87 -1.34
CA GLU A 34 -7.77 3.88 -1.52
C GLU A 34 -7.82 4.39 -2.97
N GLU A 35 -6.68 4.72 -3.58
CA GLU A 35 -6.58 5.12 -4.98
C GLU A 35 -7.13 4.04 -5.93
N ASN A 36 -6.72 2.79 -5.74
CA ASN A 36 -7.13 1.69 -6.62
C ASN A 36 -8.62 1.33 -6.50
N TYR A 37 -9.21 1.46 -5.32
CA TYR A 37 -10.59 1.03 -5.06
C TYR A 37 -11.62 2.17 -5.14
N LYS A 38 -11.27 3.43 -4.78
CA LYS A 38 -12.15 4.59 -5.03
C LYS A 38 -12.34 4.85 -6.52
N SER A 39 -11.31 4.59 -7.33
CA SER A 39 -11.42 4.73 -8.79
C SER A 39 -12.40 3.74 -9.42
N LYS A 40 -12.63 2.58 -8.78
CA LYS A 40 -13.60 1.56 -9.25
C LYS A 40 -15.06 1.89 -8.94
N THR A 41 -15.34 2.82 -8.01
CA THR A 41 -16.72 3.25 -7.70
C THR A 41 -17.28 4.24 -8.73
N ARG A 42 -16.45 4.66 -9.69
CA ARG A 42 -16.83 5.49 -10.86
C ARG A 42 -16.99 4.60 -12.10
N ARG A 43 -17.83 3.56 -12.03
CA ARG A 43 -18.26 2.81 -13.22
C ARG A 43 -19.65 2.22 -13.05
#